data_AF-A0A3C0SLY4-F1
#
_entry.id   AF-A0A3C0SLY4-F1
#
_cell.length_a   1.000
_cell.length_b   1.000
_cell.length_c   1.000
_cell.angle_alpha   90.00
_cell.angle_beta   90.00
_cell.angle_gamma   90.00
#
_symmetry.space_group_name_H-M   'P 1'
#
loop_
_entity.id
_entity.type
_entity.pdbx_description
1 polymer ?
#
loop_
_entity_poly.entity_id
_entity_poly.type
_entity_poly.pdbx_seq_one_letter_code
_entity_poly.pdbx_strand_id
1 'polypeptide(L)' 'IEIHKIYSSPLLRAKETARIIADKWNLDFEITGALREFDVGILEETGDESTFEKEREIVDQWLID' A
#
# COMPACT_ATOMS: atom_id res chain seq x y z
N ILE A 1 -21.05 -9.75 -9.23
CA ILE A 1 -20.52 -9.09 -8.00
C ILE A 1 -21.02 -7.67 -8.02
N GLU A 2 -21.63 -7.24 -6.92
CA GLU A 2 -22.10 -5.87 -6.73
C GLU A 2 -21.12 -5.14 -5.81
N ILE A 3 -20.65 -3.96 -6.22
CA ILE A 3 -19.74 -3.11 -5.45
C ILE A 3 -20.52 -1.84 -5.08
N HIS A 4 -20.56 -1.51 -3.80
CA HIS A 4 -21.31 -0.36 -3.29
C HIS A 4 -20.42 0.87 -3.06
N LYS A 5 -19.15 0.65 -2.69
CA LYS A 5 -18.18 1.70 -2.40
C LYS A 5 -16.76 1.22 -2.70
N ILE A 6 -15.89 2.16 -3.04
CA ILE A 6 -14.46 1.94 -3.24
C ILE A 6 -13.71 2.93 -2.35
N TYR A 7 -12.74 2.43 -1.60
CA TYR A 7 -11.80 3.25 -0.83
C TYR A 7 -10.39 3.03 -1.37
N SER A 8 -9.56 4.06 -1.37
CA SER A 8 -8.19 3.97 -1.84
C SER A 8 -7.21 4.71 -0.92
N SER A 9 -5.98 4.19 -0.89
CA SER A 9 -4.83 4.87 -0.30
C SER A 9 -4.55 6.20 -1.01
N PRO A 10 -4.00 7.22 -0.33
CA PRO A 10 -3.61 8.47 -0.99
C PRO A 10 -2.43 8.31 -1.97
N LEU A 11 -1.73 7.18 -1.94
CA LEU A 11 -0.58 6.89 -2.80
C LEU A 11 -1.01 6.80 -4.27
N LEU A 12 -0.24 7.41 -5.17
CA LEU A 12 -0.61 7.54 -6.58
C LEU A 12 -0.92 6.19 -7.23
N ARG A 13 -0.07 5.18 -7.01
CA ARG A 13 -0.27 3.80 -7.51
C ARG A 13 -1.63 3.21 -7.13
N ALA A 14 -2.12 3.51 -5.93
CA ALA A 14 -3.40 3.02 -5.44
C ALA A 14 -4.56 3.87 -5.98
N LYS A 15 -4.40 5.19 -6.09
CA LYS A 15 -5.41 6.09 -6.67
C LYS A 15 -5.66 5.77 -8.15
N GLU A 16 -4.61 5.55 -8.92
CA GLU A 16 -4.72 5.20 -10.35
C GLU A 16 -5.37 3.83 -10.53
N THR A 17 -4.98 2.85 -9.72
CA THR A 17 -5.64 1.53 -9.69
C THR A 17 -7.14 1.67 -9.35
N ALA A 18 -7.46 2.44 -8.31
CA ALA A 18 -8.84 2.66 -7.89
C ALA A 18 -9.66 3.37 -8.97
N ARG A 19 -9.08 4.34 -9.70
CA ARG A 19 -9.74 4.98 -10.85
C ARG A 19 -10.12 3.97 -11.93
N ILE A 20 -9.16 3.14 -12.37
CA ILE A 20 -9.40 2.13 -13.42
C ILE A 20 -10.53 1.18 -13.04
N ILE A 21 -10.57 0.76 -11.76
CA ILE A 21 -11.63 -0.11 -11.26
C ILE A 21 -12.96 0.66 -11.17
N ALA A 22 -12.96 1.86 -10.60
CA ALA A 22 -14.15 2.67 -10.40
C ALA A 22 -14.85 3.02 -11.72
N ASP A 23 -14.07 3.31 -12.77
CA ASP A 23 -14.57 3.57 -14.12
C ASP A 23 -15.35 2.37 -14.69
N LYS A 24 -14.90 1.13 -14.41
CA LYS A 24 -15.59 -0.10 -14.85
C LYS A 24 -16.94 -0.31 -14.17
N TRP A 25 -17.11 0.19 -12.95
CA TRP A 25 -18.37 0.12 -12.19
C TRP A 25 -19.18 1.41 -12.23
N ASN A 26 -18.70 2.44 -12.93
CA ASN A 26 -19.29 3.78 -12.96
C ASN A 26 -19.56 4.32 -11.53
N LEU A 27 -18.58 4.16 -10.66
CA LEU A 27 -18.60 4.64 -9.27
C LEU A 27 -17.49 5.69 -9.06
N ASP A 28 -17.66 6.51 -8.03
CA ASP A 28 -16.57 7.28 -7.45
C ASP A 28 -15.81 6.45 -6.39
N PHE A 29 -14.68 6.97 -5.92
CA PHE A 29 -13.93 6.37 -4.80
C PHE A 29 -13.48 7.42 -3.77
N GLU A 30 -13.43 7.00 -2.51
CA GLU A 30 -13.01 7.84 -1.39
C GLU A 30 -11.53 7.58 -1.06
N ILE A 31 -10.76 8.65 -0.86
CA ILE A 31 -9.35 8.55 -0.44
C ILE A 31 -9.29 8.61 1.08
N THR A 32 -8.58 7.67 1.70
CA THR A 32 -8.35 7.68 3.15
C THR A 32 -6.90 7.36 3.50
N GLY A 33 -6.34 8.12 4.45
CA GLY A 33 -4.99 7.89 4.97
C GLY A 33 -4.85 6.58 5.74
N ALA A 34 -5.95 5.99 6.20
CA ALA A 34 -5.94 4.71 6.93
C ALA A 34 -5.50 3.51 6.06
N LEU A 35 -5.51 3.66 4.73
CA LEU A 35 -5.04 2.65 3.77
C LEU A 35 -3.64 2.95 3.23
N ARG A 36 -2.89 3.86 3.88
CA ARG A 36 -1.49 4.09 3.52
C ARG A 36 -0.66 2.87 3.89
N GLU A 37 0.28 2.51 3.01
CA GLU A 37 1.27 1.47 3.28
C GLU A 37 2.07 1.80 4.55
N PHE A 38 2.59 0.77 5.22
CA PHE A 38 3.51 0.96 6.33
C PHE A 38 4.72 1.79 5.89
N ASP A 39 5.13 2.75 6.72
CA ASP A 39 6.33 3.56 6.51
C ASP A 39 7.54 2.75 6.99
N VAL A 40 8.32 2.23 6.04
CA VAL A 40 9.51 1.40 6.36
C VAL A 40 10.76 2.25 6.64
N GLY A 41 10.61 3.58 6.74
CA GLY A 41 11.64 4.52 7.15
C GLY A 41 12.91 4.45 6.29
N ILE A 42 14.03 4.06 6.89
CA ILE A 42 15.34 4.03 6.22
C ILE A 42 15.42 3.00 5.07
N LEU A 43 14.43 2.11 4.97
CA LEU A 43 14.34 1.10 3.92
C LEU A 43 13.49 1.56 2.72
N GLU A 44 12.92 2.76 2.76
CA GLU A 44 12.20 3.31 1.61
C GLU A 44 13.13 3.50 0.40
N GLU A 45 12.55 3.46 -0.80
CA GLU A 45 13.22 3.75 -2.09
C GLU A 45 14.44 2.86 -2.42
N THR A 46 14.63 1.77 -1.70
CA THR A 46 15.73 0.82 -1.89
C THR A 46 15.17 -0.58 -2.18
N GLY A 47 15.86 -1.32 -3.05
CA GLY A 47 15.41 -2.63 -3.53
C GLY A 47 16.56 -3.54 -3.90
N ASP A 48 17.74 -3.28 -3.30
CA ASP A 48 18.90 -4.15 -3.41
C ASP A 48 18.86 -5.25 -2.35
N GLU A 49 19.67 -6.29 -2.55
CA GLU A 49 19.73 -7.43 -1.63
C GLU A 49 20.08 -6.99 -0.20
N SER A 50 20.93 -5.97 -0.04
CA SER A 50 21.34 -5.49 1.28
C SER A 50 20.19 -4.85 2.07
N THR A 51 19.22 -4.28 1.37
CA THR A 51 17.99 -3.73 1.96
C THR A 51 17.07 -4.85 2.41
N PHE A 52 16.91 -5.90 1.59
CA PHE A 52 16.12 -7.07 1.96
C PHE A 52 16.75 -7.84 3.13
N GLU A 53 18.08 -7.92 3.23
CA GLU A 53 18.76 -8.51 4.39
C GLU A 53 18.44 -7.74 5.68
N LYS A 54 18.51 -6.41 5.66
CA LYS A 54 18.16 -5.56 6.80
C LYS A 54 16.69 -5.64 7.18
N GLU A 55 15.81 -5.68 6.17
CA GLU A 55 14.38 -5.86 6.39
C GLU A 55 14.09 -7.18 7.12
N ARG A 56 14.72 -8.28 6.68
CA ARG A 56 14.62 -9.58 7.36
C ARG A 56 15.10 -9.51 8.81
N GLU A 57 16.25 -8.89 9.08
CA GLU A 57 16.76 -8.72 10.44
C GLU A 57 15.78 -7.94 11.35
N ILE A 58 15.18 -6.87 10.83
CA ILE A 58 14.21 -6.05 11.57
C ILE A 58 12.92 -6.84 11.82
N VAL A 59 12.40 -7.54 10.80
CA VAL A 59 11.20 -8.36 10.92
C VAL A 59 11.41 -9.51 11.90
N ASP A 60 12.56 -10.20 11.84
CA ASP A 60 12.90 -11.26 12.79
C ASP A 60 12.94 -10.72 14.23
N GLN A 61 13.54 -9.54 14.45
CA GLN A 61 13.52 -8.91 15.77
C GLN A 61 12.11 -8.53 16.24
N TRP A 62 11.24 -8.09 15.32
CA TRP A 62 9.88 -7.70 15.64
C TRP A 62 8.96 -8.90 15.93
N LEU A 63 9.22 -10.05 15.31
CA LEU A 63 8.40 -11.26 15.46
C LEU A 63 8.80 -12.14 16.66
N ILE A 64 9.99 -11.96 17.24
CA ILE A 64 10.50 -12.74 18.38
C ILE A 64 10.14 -12.08 19.73
N ASP A 65 8.92 -11.56 19.86
CA ASP A 65 8.36 -11.20 21.17
C ASP A 65 8.08 -12.45 22.03
#